data_AF-A0A087CAJ5-F1
#
_entry.id   AF-A0A087CAJ5-F1
#
_cell.length_a   1.000
_cell.length_b   1.000
_cell.length_c   1.000
_cell.angle_alpha   90.00
_cell.angle_beta   90.00
_cell.angle_gamma   90.00
#
_symmetry.space_group_name_H-M   'P 1'
#
loop_
_entity.id
_entity.type
_entity.pdbx_description
1 polymer ?
#
loop_
_entity_poly.entity_id
_entity_poly.type
_entity_poly.pdbx_seq_one_letter_code
_entity_poly.pdbx_strand_id
1 'polypeptide(L)'
;MATYEEKRSELIRLGYLKHEHGIDLLSATAVAMLSDVEPERLAEAMRIQPDSNGIRSLPPTLCKDMKRGAKGLMATYDTDDMVEILWHQTHKEQAK
;
A
#
# COMPACT_ATOMS: atom_id res chain seq x y z
N MET A 1 23.24 1.17 1.44
CA MET A 1 21.76 1.29 1.46
C MET A 1 21.31 1.60 0.05
N ALA A 2 20.21 1.02 -0.42
CA ALA A 2 19.62 1.43 -1.69
C ALA A 2 19.20 2.90 -1.62
N THR A 3 19.38 3.62 -2.71
CA THR A 3 18.91 4.99 -2.91
C THR A 3 17.40 5.02 -3.09
N TYR A 4 16.80 6.20 -2.96
CA TYR A 4 15.35 6.38 -3.16
C TYR A 4 14.89 5.91 -4.55
N GLU A 5 15.62 6.30 -5.60
CA GLU A 5 15.28 5.92 -6.99
C GLU A 5 15.44 4.41 -7.24
N GLU A 6 16.41 3.76 -6.60
CA GLU A 6 16.57 2.30 -6.68
C GLU A 6 15.38 1.58 -6.03
N LYS A 7 14.96 2.02 -4.82
CA LYS A 7 13.78 1.48 -4.14
C LYS A 7 12.52 1.66 -4.97
N ARG A 8 12.31 2.88 -5.49
CA ARG A 8 11.15 3.21 -6.32
C ARG A 8 11.13 2.41 -7.61
N SER A 9 12.27 2.29 -8.31
CA SER A 9 12.40 1.52 -9.55
C SER A 9 12.12 0.03 -9.32
N GLU A 10 12.56 -0.51 -8.19
CA GLU A 10 12.28 -1.90 -7.80
C GLU A 10 10.78 -2.13 -7.55
N LEU A 11 10.13 -1.24 -6.80
CA LEU A 11 8.69 -1.33 -6.54
C LEU A 11 7.85 -1.23 -7.83
N ILE A 12 8.29 -0.43 -8.81
CA ILE A 12 7.68 -0.38 -10.15
C ILE A 12 7.87 -1.72 -10.86
N ARG A 13 9.10 -2.26 -10.88
CA ARG A 13 9.42 -3.55 -11.52
C ARG A 13 8.61 -4.71 -10.94
N LEU A 14 8.33 -4.66 -9.63
CA LEU A 14 7.52 -5.66 -8.92
C LEU A 14 6.00 -5.45 -9.07
N GLY A 15 5.57 -4.36 -9.72
CA GLY A 15 4.15 -4.07 -9.96
C GLY A 15 3.41 -3.49 -8.75
N TYR A 16 4.12 -3.00 -7.74
CA TYR A 16 3.52 -2.32 -6.60
C TYR A 16 3.22 -0.85 -6.87
N LEU A 17 4.06 -0.21 -7.69
CA LEU A 17 3.91 1.17 -8.13
C LEU A 17 3.74 1.25 -9.65
N LYS A 18 2.93 2.20 -10.10
CA LYS A 18 2.91 2.67 -11.49
C LYS A 18 2.97 4.18 -11.48
N HIS A 19 3.92 4.76 -12.21
CA HIS A 19 3.95 6.19 -12.43
C HIS A 19 3.11 6.54 -13.66
N GLU A 20 2.08 7.36 -13.48
CA GLU A 20 1.19 7.77 -14.57
C GLU A 20 0.72 9.20 -14.34
N HIS A 21 0.74 10.04 -15.37
CA HIS A 21 0.33 11.44 -15.30
C HIS A 21 0.98 12.26 -14.17
N GLY A 22 2.24 11.98 -13.82
CA GLY A 22 2.98 12.71 -12.79
C GLY A 22 2.65 12.30 -11.35
N ILE A 23 1.85 11.24 -11.15
CA ILE A 23 1.52 10.70 -9.83
C ILE A 23 1.91 9.22 -9.73
N ASP A 24 2.21 8.78 -8.51
CA ASP A 24 2.44 7.37 -8.21
C ASP A 24 1.11 6.71 -7.81
N LEU A 25 0.72 5.71 -8.60
CA LEU A 25 -0.43 4.87 -8.37
C LEU A 25 0.00 3.59 -7.68
N LEU A 26 -0.78 3.15 -6.70
CA LEU A 26 -0.55 1.94 -5.94
C LEU A 26 -1.41 0.79 -6.47
N SER A 27 -0.83 -0.39 -6.56
CA SER A 27 -1.63 -1.61 -6.71
C SER A 27 -2.41 -1.90 -5.43
N ALA A 28 -3.48 -2.71 -5.52
CA ALA A 28 -4.24 -3.12 -4.35
C ALA A 28 -3.34 -3.83 -3.31
N THR A 29 -2.41 -4.67 -3.77
CA THR A 29 -1.43 -5.33 -2.89
C THR A 29 -0.53 -4.31 -2.18
N ALA A 30 -0.07 -3.28 -2.89
CA ALA A 30 0.73 -2.22 -2.28
C ALA A 30 -0.05 -1.44 -1.21
N VAL A 31 -1.34 -1.16 -1.45
CA VAL A 31 -2.22 -0.53 -0.45
C VAL A 31 -2.38 -1.43 0.78
N ALA A 32 -2.55 -2.75 0.59
CA ALA A 32 -2.66 -3.70 1.69
C ALA A 32 -1.39 -3.71 2.56
N MET A 33 -0.21 -3.77 1.91
CA MET A 33 1.09 -3.73 2.59
C MET A 33 1.34 -2.40 3.33
N LEU A 34 1.02 -1.26 2.72
CA LEU A 34 1.18 0.07 3.34
C LEU A 34 0.25 0.30 4.53
N SER A 35 -0.79 -0.52 4.65
CA SER A 35 -1.78 -0.39 5.70
C SER A 35 -1.78 -1.56 6.68
N ASP A 36 -0.82 -2.49 6.55
CA ASP A 36 -0.67 -3.70 7.37
C ASP A 36 -1.99 -4.46 7.52
N VAL A 37 -2.72 -4.60 6.41
CA VAL A 37 -3.96 -5.39 6.33
C VAL A 37 -3.80 -6.54 5.35
N GLU A 38 -4.47 -7.66 5.65
CA GLU A 38 -4.50 -8.82 4.75
C GLU A 38 -5.04 -8.44 3.36
N PRO A 39 -4.34 -8.80 2.27
CA PRO A 39 -4.76 -8.49 0.90
C PRO A 39 -6.18 -8.95 0.58
N GLU A 40 -6.62 -10.08 1.13
CA GLU A 40 -7.97 -10.64 0.92
C GLU A 40 -9.05 -9.71 1.48
N ARG A 41 -8.79 -9.04 2.61
CA ARG A 41 -9.74 -8.10 3.22
C ARG A 41 -9.93 -6.86 2.36
N LEU A 42 -8.84 -6.38 1.76
CA LEU A 42 -8.90 -5.26 0.84
C LEU A 42 -9.55 -5.68 -0.49
N ALA A 43 -9.21 -6.85 -1.03
CA ALA A 43 -9.80 -7.39 -2.25
C ALA A 43 -11.33 -7.55 -2.12
N GLU A 44 -11.81 -8.05 -0.97
CA GLU A 44 -13.24 -8.17 -0.70
C GLU A 44 -13.92 -6.79 -0.68
N ALA A 45 -13.33 -5.80 -0.03
CA ALA A 45 -13.86 -4.43 -0.04
C ALA A 45 -13.87 -3.82 -1.45
N MET A 46 -12.90 -4.18 -2.30
CA MET A 46 -12.84 -3.75 -3.70
C MET A 46 -13.89 -4.43 -4.60
N ARG A 47 -14.55 -5.50 -4.16
CA ARG A 47 -15.69 -6.11 -4.88
C ARG A 47 -16.99 -5.33 -4.70
N ILE A 48 -17.07 -4.47 -3.69
CA ILE A 48 -18.23 -3.59 -3.47
C ILE A 48 -18.39 -2.72 -4.72
N GLN A 49 -19.59 -2.75 -5.31
CA GLN A 49 -19.90 -1.93 -6.48
C GLN A 49 -19.71 -0.45 -6.13
N PRO A 50 -19.08 0.34 -7.00
CA PRO A 50 -19.03 1.77 -6.82
C PRO A 50 -20.45 2.35 -6.84
N ASP A 51 -20.65 3.47 -6.15
CA ASP A 51 -21.89 4.23 -6.23
C ASP A 51 -22.09 4.87 -7.61
N SER A 52 -23.18 5.62 -7.78
CA SER A 52 -23.51 6.32 -9.03
C SER A 52 -22.43 7.32 -9.49
N ASN A 53 -21.53 7.73 -8.60
CA ASN A 53 -20.44 8.65 -8.86
C ASN A 53 -19.10 7.94 -9.11
N GLY A 54 -19.08 6.61 -9.16
CA GLY A 54 -17.86 5.83 -9.31
C GLY A 54 -17.06 5.65 -8.01
N ILE A 55 -17.61 6.04 -6.86
CA ILE A 55 -16.91 6.01 -5.56
C ILE A 55 -17.16 4.67 -4.88
N ARG A 56 -16.09 4.00 -4.45
CA ARG A 56 -16.17 2.78 -3.63
C ARG A 56 -16.05 3.14 -2.15
N SER A 57 -17.05 2.77 -1.37
CA SER A 57 -17.00 2.91 0.08
C SER A 57 -16.36 1.68 0.71
N LEU A 58 -15.27 1.89 1.46
CA LEU A 58 -14.66 0.85 2.26
C LEU A 58 -15.42 0.70 3.59
N PRO A 59 -15.55 -0.52 4.15
CA PRO A 59 -16.14 -0.72 5.48
C PRO A 59 -15.42 0.13 6.54
N PRO A 60 -16.14 0.81 7.46
CA PRO A 60 -15.51 1.67 8.48
C PRO A 60 -14.48 0.95 9.35
N THR A 61 -14.70 -0.34 9.63
CA THR A 61 -13.77 -1.20 10.36
C THR A 61 -12.46 -1.40 9.60
N LEU A 62 -12.53 -1.65 8.29
CA LEU A 62 -11.35 -1.75 7.42
C LEU A 62 -10.59 -0.43 7.38
N CYS A 63 -11.28 0.71 7.21
CA CYS A 63 -10.64 2.03 7.26
C CYS A 63 -9.89 2.28 8.57
N LYS A 64 -10.46 1.85 9.70
CA LYS A 64 -9.82 1.99 11.02
C LYS A 64 -8.58 1.11 11.13
N ASP A 65 -8.67 -0.14 10.68
CA ASP A 65 -7.55 -1.07 10.69
C ASP A 65 -6.42 -0.57 9.79
N MET A 66 -6.74 -0.12 8.57
CA MET A 66 -5.76 0.43 7.63
C MET A 66 -5.02 1.65 8.22
N LYS A 67 -5.75 2.56 8.86
CA LYS A 67 -5.14 3.73 9.54
C LYS A 67 -4.25 3.33 10.69
N ARG A 68 -4.65 2.31 11.47
CA ARG A 68 -3.85 1.82 12.60
C ARG A 68 -2.58 1.14 12.10
N GLY A 69 -2.68 0.27 11.11
CA GLY A 69 -1.55 -0.44 10.52
C GLY A 69 -0.54 0.53 9.90
N ALA A 70 -1.00 1.48 9.08
CA ALA A 70 -0.14 2.52 8.50
C ALA A 70 0.64 3.30 9.58
N LYS A 71 -0.03 3.71 10.68
CA LYS A 71 0.65 4.37 11.81
C LYS A 71 1.66 3.46 12.50
N GLY A 72 1.35 2.17 12.64
CA GLY A 72 2.26 1.18 13.19
C GLY A 72 3.52 1.02 12.33
N LEU A 73 3.36 1.00 11.01
CA LEU A 73 4.48 0.93 10.07
C LEU A 73 5.34 2.19 10.09
N MET A 74 4.71 3.37 10.11
CA MET A 74 5.43 4.64 10.24
C MET A 74 6.29 4.68 11.50
N ALA A 75 5.76 4.20 12.63
CA ALA A 75 6.50 4.10 13.89
C ALA A 75 7.59 3.02 13.85
N THR A 76 7.36 1.90 13.16
CA THR A 76 8.31 0.79 13.05
C THR A 76 9.53 1.16 12.21
N TYR A 77 9.32 1.91 11.12
CA TYR A 77 10.36 2.29 10.18
C TYR A 77 10.89 3.71 10.38
N ASP A 78 10.36 4.45 11.37
CA ASP A 78 10.73 5.84 11.68
C ASP A 78 10.68 6.77 10.46
N THR A 79 9.63 6.62 9.64
CA THR A 79 9.43 7.41 8.43
C THR A 79 7.96 7.45 8.05
N ASP A 80 7.52 8.53 7.41
CA ASP A 80 6.22 8.64 6.76
C ASP A 80 6.30 8.52 5.23
N ASP A 81 7.50 8.23 4.68
CA ASP A 81 7.70 8.06 3.26
C ASP A 81 7.13 6.72 2.77
N MET A 82 6.19 6.82 1.83
CA MET A 82 5.48 5.67 1.26
C MET A 82 6.42 4.68 0.56
N VAL A 83 7.42 5.16 -0.19
CA VAL A 83 8.36 4.31 -0.93
C VAL A 83 9.25 3.55 0.06
N GLU A 84 9.73 4.22 1.11
CA GLU A 84 10.52 3.60 2.17
C GLU A 84 9.74 2.48 2.89
N ILE A 85 8.52 2.80 3.35
CA ILE A 85 7.67 1.82 4.06
C ILE A 85 7.38 0.61 3.17
N LEU A 86 6.97 0.85 1.91
CA LEU A 86 6.59 -0.22 1.00
C LEU A 86 7.79 -1.08 0.58
N TRP A 87 8.97 -0.48 0.41
CA TRP A 87 10.21 -1.20 0.15
C TRP A 87 10.58 -2.13 1.31
N HIS A 88 10.49 -1.64 2.56
CA HIS A 88 10.70 -2.47 3.76
C HIS A 88 9.70 -3.62 3.88
N GLN A 89 8.41 -3.36 3.64
CA GLN A 89 7.37 -4.40 3.65
C GLN A 89 7.62 -5.47 2.58
N THR A 90 8.04 -5.08 1.39
CA THR A 90 8.36 -6.00 0.30
C THR A 90 9.46 -6.99 0.68
N HIS A 91 10.52 -6.50 1.31
CA HIS A 91 11.64 -7.33 1.74
C HIS A 91 11.28 -8.22 2.95
N LYS A 92 10.37 -7.75 3.82
CA LYS A 92 9.84 -8.54 4.93
C LYS A 92 9.02 -9.73 4.43
N GLU A 93 8.17 -9.55 3.41
CA GLU A 93 7.35 -10.63 2.85
C GLU A 93 8.18 -11.65 2.05
N GLN A 94 9.23 -11.22 1.34
CA GLN A 94 10.13 -12.12 0.61
C GLN A 94 11.04 -12.98 1.52
N ALA A 95 11.18 -12.59 2.78
CA ALA A 95 12.00 -13.32 3.76
C ALA A 95 11.22 -14.41 4.53
N LYS A 96 9.91 -14.56 4.27
CA LYS A 96 9.06 -15.61 4.84
C LYS A 96 9.03 -16.85 3.94
#